data_AF-A0A495V9L7-F1
#
_entry.id   AF-A0A495V9L7-F1
#
_cell.length_a   1.000
_cell.length_b   1.000
_cell.length_c   1.000
_cell.angle_alpha   90.00
_cell.angle_beta   90.00
_cell.angle_gamma   90.00
#
_symmetry.space_group_name_H-M   'P 1'
#
loop_
_entity.id
_entity.type
_entity.pdbx_description
1 polymer ?
#
loop_
_entity_poly.entity_id
_entity_poly.type
_entity_poly.pdbx_seq_one_letter_code
_entity_poly.pdbx_strand_id
1 'polypeptide(L)'
;MRKSGIPTPTPGRQSSPPRSRGMRNAEAEPPDAPPRNALKRTKKAHFLEPYRLSESGRAALLACLSDQAVGDPESRELFAAAVEYGIASCRASGKDARTPAKVEKAAAVSAAKPAERPATEPTPHPSEPLSALADTARLLVRGLGALDEPSREALTGRLRSSDPFDRPHDQTYLDAVCREVERIAAAASALLDTPPAVQPISPSAATTAAAAPPHPDDPIGETARRLVRRIADAYEACFETKAETGAGYPFIPVLRLIAEDAGIALPAEDTRLHAVLPTHCRI
;
A
#
# COMPACT_ATOMS: atom_id res chain seq x y z
N MET A 1 25.70 64.06 -18.48
CA MET A 1 27.16 63.83 -18.37
C MET A 1 27.73 64.70 -17.24
N ARG A 2 27.92 64.14 -16.04
CA ARG A 2 28.84 64.64 -15.00
C ARG A 2 29.31 63.42 -14.21
N LYS A 3 30.62 63.13 -14.28
CA LYS A 3 31.34 62.13 -13.47
C LYS A 3 31.91 62.83 -12.23
N SER A 4 32.00 62.10 -11.11
CA SER A 4 32.93 62.20 -9.95
C SER A 4 32.18 61.58 -8.75
N GLY A 5 32.56 60.48 -8.10
CA GLY A 5 33.88 59.95 -7.80
C GLY A 5 34.14 60.11 -6.30
N ILE A 6 33.81 59.09 -5.48
CA ILE A 6 34.20 59.03 -4.05
C ILE A 6 34.62 57.58 -3.71
N PRO A 7 35.71 57.39 -2.94
CA PRO A 7 36.54 56.18 -2.96
C PRO A 7 36.23 55.16 -1.86
N THR A 8 36.48 53.89 -2.16
CA THR A 8 36.75 52.83 -1.19
C THR A 8 38.20 52.92 -0.71
N PRO A 9 38.43 52.80 0.61
CA PRO A 9 39.38 51.76 1.04
C PRO A 9 38.98 51.13 2.39
N THR A 10 39.27 49.83 2.56
CA THR A 10 40.12 49.29 3.65
C THR A 10 40.08 47.75 3.62
N PRO A 11 41.17 47.08 3.21
CA PRO A 11 41.46 45.69 3.56
C PRO A 11 42.43 45.68 4.75
N GLY A 12 42.13 44.93 5.81
CA GLY A 12 43.11 44.77 6.89
C GLY A 12 42.61 44.09 8.15
N ARG A 13 42.71 42.75 8.19
CA ARG A 13 43.25 42.05 9.37
C ARG A 13 43.63 40.62 9.03
N GLN A 14 44.90 40.43 8.67
CA GLN A 14 45.62 39.20 8.94
C GLN A 14 46.23 39.32 10.34
N SER A 15 45.99 38.34 11.21
CA SER A 15 46.90 38.02 12.32
C SER A 15 46.68 36.58 12.76
N SER A 16 47.70 35.78 12.48
CA SER A 16 47.94 34.35 12.73
C SER A 16 47.80 33.88 14.20
N PRO A 17 47.71 32.54 14.41
CA PRO A 17 47.71 31.86 15.73
C PRO A 17 49.14 31.79 16.30
N PRO A 18 49.42 31.45 17.59
CA PRO A 18 49.21 30.11 18.17
C PRO A 18 48.94 30.07 19.69
N ARG A 19 48.44 28.94 20.21
CA ARG A 19 48.94 28.38 21.50
C ARG A 19 48.40 26.98 21.78
N SER A 20 49.35 26.07 21.66
CA SER A 20 49.45 24.75 22.25
C SER A 20 49.39 24.77 23.79
N ARG A 21 48.56 23.90 24.38
CA ARG A 21 48.72 23.18 25.67
C ARG A 21 47.41 22.44 25.97
N GLY A 22 47.37 21.18 26.34
CA GLY A 22 48.44 20.25 26.66
C GLY A 22 47.90 18.83 26.70
N MET A 23 48.84 17.91 26.55
CA MET A 23 48.65 16.46 26.61
C MET A 23 48.01 16.02 27.94
N ARG A 24 47.02 15.12 27.84
CA ARG A 24 46.94 13.96 28.73
C ARG A 24 46.83 12.73 27.84
N ASN A 25 47.90 11.95 27.87
CA ASN A 25 47.98 10.62 27.29
C ASN A 25 47.44 9.58 28.27
N ALA A 26 47.02 8.46 27.66
CA ALA A 26 46.95 7.09 28.16
C ALA A 26 45.71 6.70 28.98
N GLU A 27 44.72 6.18 28.27
CA GLU A 27 44.43 4.75 28.41
C GLU A 27 44.04 4.18 27.05
N ALA A 28 44.95 3.39 26.48
CA ALA A 28 44.71 2.63 25.26
C ALA A 28 43.88 1.41 25.64
N GLU A 29 42.57 1.48 25.39
CA GLU A 29 41.65 0.35 25.50
C GLU A 29 41.94 -0.62 24.33
N PRO A 30 42.10 -1.94 24.58
CA PRO A 30 42.37 -2.93 23.54
C PRO A 30 41.21 -3.01 22.53
N PRO A 31 41.47 -3.11 21.21
CA PRO A 31 40.45 -2.97 20.16
C PRO A 31 39.54 -4.19 19.96
N ASP A 32 39.37 -5.06 20.95
CA ASP A 32 38.68 -6.35 20.79
C ASP A 32 37.61 -6.67 21.86
N ALA A 33 37.06 -5.65 22.52
CA ALA A 33 35.93 -5.80 23.43
C ALA A 33 34.63 -5.26 22.79
N PRO A 34 33.60 -6.10 22.54
CA PRO A 34 32.31 -5.59 22.11
C PRO A 34 31.65 -4.79 23.24
N PRO A 35 30.99 -3.65 22.93
CA PRO A 35 30.37 -2.80 23.95
C PRO A 35 29.24 -3.55 24.67
N ARG A 36 29.44 -3.81 25.98
CA ARG A 36 28.52 -4.57 26.84
C ARG A 36 27.21 -3.87 27.22
N ASN A 37 26.91 -2.69 26.68
CA ASN A 37 25.74 -1.89 27.06
C ASN A 37 24.81 -1.52 25.88
N ALA A 38 24.49 -2.47 25.01
CA ALA A 38 23.51 -2.28 23.91
C ALA A 38 22.22 -3.11 24.05
N LEU A 39 21.89 -3.62 25.24
CA LEU A 39 20.74 -4.50 25.45
C LEU A 39 19.55 -3.80 26.11
N LYS A 40 19.05 -2.71 25.51
CA LYS A 40 17.62 -2.32 25.56
C LYS A 40 17.20 -1.57 24.29
N ARG A 41 17.55 -2.09 23.10
CA ARG A 41 16.84 -1.69 21.86
C ARG A 41 15.47 -2.36 21.86
N THR A 42 14.53 -1.68 22.48
CA THR A 42 13.09 -1.92 22.35
C THR A 42 12.71 -1.94 20.86
N LYS A 43 12.07 -3.03 20.43
CA LYS A 43 11.35 -3.23 19.17
C LYS A 43 12.19 -2.92 17.91
N LYS A 44 12.61 -3.98 17.21
CA LYS A 44 13.23 -3.91 15.88
C LYS A 44 12.39 -2.95 15.01
N ALA A 45 12.98 -1.82 14.62
CA ALA A 45 12.41 -1.00 13.57
C ALA A 45 12.38 -1.86 12.31
N HIS A 46 11.20 -2.33 11.93
CA HIS A 46 11.01 -3.00 10.66
C HIS A 46 11.33 -1.98 9.58
N PHE A 47 12.33 -2.26 8.75
CA PHE A 47 12.56 -1.48 7.54
C PHE A 47 11.29 -1.61 6.71
N LEU A 48 10.51 -0.53 6.67
CA LEU A 48 9.34 -0.42 5.82
C LEU A 48 9.88 -0.18 4.43
N GLU A 49 9.80 -1.19 3.57
CA GLU A 49 10.03 -1.00 2.15
C GLU A 49 9.08 0.12 1.69
N PRO A 50 9.60 1.25 1.17
CA PRO A 50 8.76 2.36 0.75
C PRO A 50 7.77 1.85 -0.28
N TYR A 51 6.48 1.94 0.02
CA TYR A 51 5.46 1.65 -0.97
C TYR A 51 5.61 2.68 -2.08
N ARG A 52 5.94 2.23 -3.28
CA ARG A 52 5.98 3.10 -4.45
C ARG A 52 4.58 3.15 -5.03
N LEU A 53 4.04 4.36 -5.16
CA LEU A 53 2.88 4.56 -6.03
C LEU A 53 3.26 4.07 -7.43
N SER A 54 2.29 3.56 -8.18
CA SER A 54 2.52 3.28 -9.60
C SER A 54 3.02 4.55 -10.30
N GLU A 55 3.88 4.43 -11.32
CA GLU A 55 4.35 5.62 -12.06
C GLU A 55 3.17 6.44 -12.60
N SER A 56 2.14 5.75 -13.09
CA SER A 56 0.87 6.34 -13.52
C SER A 56 0.12 7.01 -12.36
N GLY A 57 0.02 6.38 -11.19
CA GLY A 57 -0.66 6.93 -10.02
C GLY A 57 0.05 8.16 -9.47
N ARG A 58 1.39 8.13 -9.38
CA ARG A 58 2.19 9.29 -8.98
C ARG A 58 2.08 10.43 -9.99
N ALA A 59 2.14 10.15 -11.29
CA ALA A 59 1.96 11.16 -12.32
C ALA A 59 0.56 11.79 -12.26
N ALA A 60 -0.49 10.99 -12.08
CA ALA A 60 -1.85 11.47 -11.98
C ALA A 60 -2.10 12.30 -10.70
N LEU A 61 -1.47 11.91 -9.57
CA LEU A 61 -1.48 12.67 -8.33
C LEU A 61 -0.84 14.06 -8.53
N LEU A 62 0.37 14.10 -9.09
CA LEU A 62 1.09 15.36 -9.32
C LEU A 62 0.38 16.25 -10.35
N ALA A 63 -0.21 15.67 -11.39
CA ALA A 63 -1.03 16.38 -12.37
C ALA A 63 -2.26 17.00 -11.70
N CYS A 64 -3.00 16.23 -10.91
CA CYS A 64 -4.18 16.71 -10.19
C CYS A 64 -3.86 17.90 -9.27
N LEU A 65 -2.75 17.83 -8.51
CA LEU A 65 -2.29 18.94 -7.67
C LEU A 65 -1.82 20.14 -8.49
N SER A 66 -1.18 19.90 -9.64
CA SER A 66 -0.74 20.96 -10.55
C SER A 66 -1.89 21.72 -11.19
N ASP A 67 -2.91 21.00 -11.66
CA ASP A 67 -4.08 21.57 -12.35
C ASP A 67 -4.89 22.46 -11.42
N GLN A 68 -4.87 22.15 -10.12
CA GLN A 68 -5.53 22.92 -9.07
C GLN A 68 -4.62 23.99 -8.44
N ALA A 69 -3.42 24.18 -8.99
CA ALA A 69 -2.40 25.12 -8.50
C ALA A 69 -2.08 24.98 -7.00
N VAL A 70 -2.06 23.74 -6.50
CA VAL A 70 -1.81 23.43 -5.08
C VAL A 70 -0.31 23.31 -4.83
N GLY A 71 0.23 24.25 -4.07
CA GLY A 71 1.64 24.25 -3.66
C GLY A 71 2.62 24.41 -4.82
N ASP A 72 3.89 24.65 -4.47
CA ASP A 72 4.98 24.62 -5.43
C ASP A 72 5.34 23.17 -5.84
N PRO A 73 6.18 22.96 -6.88
CA PRO A 73 6.58 21.63 -7.31
C PRO A 73 7.26 20.78 -6.22
N GLU A 74 8.07 21.38 -5.35
CA GLU A 74 8.80 20.67 -4.29
C GLU A 74 7.82 20.19 -3.20
N SER A 75 6.89 21.04 -2.79
CA SER A 75 5.83 20.68 -1.83
C SER A 75 4.95 19.54 -2.35
N ARG A 76 4.66 19.49 -3.65
CA ARG A 76 3.91 18.38 -4.29
C ARG A 76 4.67 17.06 -4.26
N GLU A 77 5.98 17.10 -4.48
CA GLU A 77 6.85 15.92 -4.41
C GLU A 77 6.99 15.40 -2.96
N LEU A 78 7.14 16.31 -1.99
CA LEU A 78 7.14 15.96 -0.57
C LEU A 78 5.82 15.31 -0.15
N PHE A 79 4.70 15.85 -0.63
CA PHE A 79 3.39 15.26 -0.37
C PHE A 79 3.26 13.86 -0.98
N ALA A 80 3.69 13.65 -2.23
CA ALA A 80 3.68 12.33 -2.85
C ALA A 80 4.52 11.31 -2.06
N ALA A 81 5.70 11.70 -1.57
CA ALA A 81 6.54 10.86 -0.72
C ALA A 81 5.89 10.56 0.65
N ALA A 82 5.19 11.53 1.24
CA ALA A 82 4.44 11.34 2.48
C ALA A 82 3.28 10.35 2.30
N VAL A 83 2.60 10.41 1.15
CA VAL A 83 1.53 9.46 0.77
C VAL A 83 2.10 8.04 0.63
N GLU A 84 3.21 7.87 -0.08
CA GLU A 84 3.93 6.59 -0.22
C GLU A 84 4.22 5.96 1.16
N TYR A 85 4.75 6.76 2.09
CA TYR A 85 5.02 6.33 3.45
C TYR A 85 3.73 5.99 4.24
N GLY A 86 2.68 6.79 4.06
CA GLY A 86 1.37 6.59 4.65
C GLY A 86 0.77 5.23 4.28
N ILE A 87 0.81 4.88 2.99
CA ILE A 87 0.32 3.59 2.47
C ILE A 87 1.17 2.44 3.01
N ALA A 88 2.51 2.55 2.95
CA ALA A 88 3.42 1.52 3.45
C ALA A 88 3.15 1.19 4.92
N SER A 89 2.95 2.22 5.75
CA SER A 89 2.65 2.08 7.16
C SER A 89 1.30 1.40 7.43
N CYS A 90 0.28 1.70 6.64
CA CYS A 90 -1.04 1.09 6.77
C CYS A 90 -0.98 -0.41 6.43
N ARG A 91 -0.19 -0.80 5.41
CA ARG A 91 0.01 -2.20 5.01
C ARG A 91 0.80 -3.00 6.04
N ALA A 92 1.84 -2.42 6.64
CA ALA A 92 2.63 -3.10 7.66
C ALA A 92 1.82 -3.41 8.92
N SER A 93 0.93 -2.50 9.33
CA SER A 93 0.06 -2.67 10.49
C SER A 93 -0.97 -3.80 10.33
N GLY A 94 -1.24 -4.26 9.11
CA GLY A 94 -2.17 -5.37 8.83
C GLY A 94 -1.54 -6.76 8.95
N LYS A 95 -0.21 -6.89 8.87
CA LYS A 95 0.48 -8.20 8.89
C LYS A 95 0.60 -8.81 10.29
N ASP A 96 0.63 -8.01 11.34
CA ASP A 96 0.83 -8.49 12.72
C ASP A 96 -0.44 -9.06 13.39
N ALA A 97 -1.59 -9.05 12.73
CA ALA A 97 -2.88 -9.38 13.35
C ALA A 97 -3.41 -10.80 13.05
N ARG A 98 -2.66 -11.69 12.38
CA ARG A 98 -3.19 -13.00 11.94
C ARG A 98 -2.51 -14.19 12.63
N THR A 99 -2.99 -14.55 13.82
CA THR A 99 -2.73 -15.85 14.46
C THR A 99 -3.72 -16.89 13.88
N PRO A 100 -3.29 -18.06 13.39
CA PRO A 100 -4.22 -19.02 12.79
C PRO A 100 -4.90 -19.89 13.85
N ALA A 101 -6.22 -19.75 13.97
CA ALA A 101 -7.06 -20.70 14.70
C ALA A 101 -7.27 -21.97 13.84
N LYS A 102 -6.94 -23.11 14.44
CA LYS A 102 -7.09 -24.48 13.94
C LYS A 102 -8.49 -24.99 14.30
N VAL A 103 -9.35 -25.26 13.32
CA VAL A 103 -10.55 -26.12 13.44
C VAL A 103 -10.79 -26.73 12.04
N GLU A 104 -10.45 -27.99 11.81
CA GLU A 104 -11.25 -29.21 12.03
C GLU A 104 -12.31 -29.48 10.96
N LYS A 105 -12.26 -30.73 10.52
CA LYS A 105 -12.77 -31.29 9.27
C LYS A 105 -14.12 -31.91 9.54
N ALA A 106 -15.16 -31.55 8.79
CA ALA A 106 -16.40 -32.31 8.75
C ALA A 106 -16.90 -32.43 7.32
N ALA A 107 -16.97 -33.67 6.86
CA ALA A 107 -17.55 -34.09 5.60
C ALA A 107 -19.08 -34.16 5.72
N ALA A 108 -19.79 -33.83 4.64
CA ALA A 108 -21.05 -34.49 4.32
C ALA A 108 -21.34 -34.37 2.82
N VAL A 109 -21.51 -35.55 2.22
CA VAL A 109 -21.94 -35.82 0.86
C VAL A 109 -23.45 -35.54 0.75
N SER A 110 -23.91 -34.93 -0.33
CA SER A 110 -25.24 -35.28 -0.87
C SER A 110 -25.35 -34.93 -2.35
N ALA A 111 -25.78 -35.93 -3.12
CA ALA A 111 -25.98 -35.90 -4.56
C ALA A 111 -27.46 -35.62 -4.89
N ALA A 112 -27.73 -34.85 -5.95
CA ALA A 112 -28.97 -34.96 -6.72
C ALA A 112 -28.80 -34.44 -8.16
N LYS A 113 -29.46 -35.15 -9.07
CA LYS A 113 -29.39 -35.19 -10.55
C LYS A 113 -30.11 -34.00 -11.24
N PRO A 114 -29.99 -33.85 -12.59
CA PRO A 114 -30.24 -32.64 -13.36
C PRO A 114 -31.69 -32.53 -13.90
N ALA A 115 -32.15 -31.30 -14.10
CA ALA A 115 -33.33 -31.00 -14.90
C ALA A 115 -33.13 -29.70 -15.73
N GLU A 116 -33.13 -29.91 -17.05
CA GLU A 116 -33.57 -29.08 -18.18
C GLU A 116 -33.52 -27.54 -18.14
N ARG A 117 -32.76 -27.02 -19.12
CA ARG A 117 -32.78 -25.66 -19.67
C ARG A 117 -34.17 -25.25 -20.19
N PRO A 118 -34.44 -23.94 -20.18
CA PRO A 118 -34.79 -23.24 -21.41
C PRO A 118 -33.72 -22.20 -21.78
N ALA A 119 -33.54 -22.03 -23.08
CA ALA A 119 -32.66 -21.04 -23.68
C ALA A 119 -33.15 -19.62 -23.35
N THR A 120 -32.26 -18.82 -22.77
CA THR A 120 -32.43 -17.37 -22.66
C THR A 120 -31.08 -16.75 -23.00
N GLU A 121 -31.12 -15.71 -23.84
CA GLU A 121 -29.96 -14.98 -24.35
C GLU A 121 -29.03 -14.52 -23.22
N PRO A 122 -27.69 -14.56 -23.40
CA PRO A 122 -26.75 -14.35 -22.31
C PRO A 122 -26.70 -12.86 -21.96
N THR A 123 -27.50 -12.48 -20.97
CA THR A 123 -27.15 -11.34 -20.13
C THR A 123 -26.00 -11.85 -19.24
N PRO A 124 -24.79 -11.25 -19.30
CA PRO A 124 -23.66 -11.72 -18.52
C PRO A 124 -24.02 -11.56 -17.04
N HIS A 125 -24.35 -12.68 -16.42
CA HIS A 125 -24.52 -12.76 -14.99
C HIS A 125 -23.16 -12.41 -14.35
N PRO A 126 -23.13 -11.63 -13.25
CA PRO A 126 -21.89 -11.26 -12.57
C PRO A 126 -21.07 -12.45 -12.05
N SER A 127 -21.61 -13.67 -12.12
CA SER A 127 -20.97 -14.94 -11.81
C SER A 127 -20.09 -15.51 -12.95
N GLU A 128 -20.31 -15.14 -14.21
CA GLU A 128 -19.47 -15.58 -15.35
C GLU A 128 -17.99 -15.16 -15.26
N PRO A 129 -17.64 -13.91 -14.89
CA PRO A 129 -16.23 -13.52 -14.77
C PRO A 129 -15.51 -14.24 -13.62
N LEU A 130 -16.21 -14.55 -12.52
CA LEU A 130 -15.63 -15.25 -11.38
C LEU A 130 -15.41 -16.74 -11.66
N SER A 131 -16.34 -17.39 -12.37
CA SER A 131 -16.14 -18.77 -12.81
C SER A 131 -14.99 -18.88 -13.82
N ALA A 132 -14.94 -17.96 -14.80
CA ALA A 132 -13.85 -17.92 -15.78
C ALA A 132 -12.48 -17.70 -15.11
N LEU A 133 -12.41 -16.83 -14.10
CA LEU A 133 -11.19 -16.61 -13.31
C LEU A 133 -10.78 -17.87 -12.55
N ALA A 134 -11.72 -18.53 -11.87
CA ALA A 134 -11.44 -19.76 -11.13
C ALA A 134 -10.91 -20.87 -12.06
N ASP A 135 -11.52 -21.05 -13.23
CA ASP A 135 -11.11 -22.04 -14.21
C ASP A 135 -9.75 -21.72 -14.82
N THR A 136 -9.51 -20.45 -15.17
CA THR A 136 -8.22 -20.01 -15.71
C THR A 136 -7.09 -20.22 -14.69
N ALA A 137 -7.32 -19.89 -13.42
CA ALA A 137 -6.36 -20.12 -12.35
C ALA A 137 -6.05 -21.61 -12.18
N ARG A 138 -7.07 -22.49 -12.20
CA ARG A 138 -6.87 -23.95 -12.14
C ARG A 138 -6.10 -24.48 -13.35
N LEU A 139 -6.38 -23.96 -14.56
CA LEU A 139 -5.66 -24.33 -15.77
C LEU A 139 -4.18 -23.92 -15.70
N LEU A 140 -3.88 -22.73 -15.17
CA LEU A 140 -2.51 -22.27 -15.01
C LEU A 140 -1.74 -23.16 -14.03
N VAL A 141 -2.32 -23.50 -12.88
CA VAL A 141 -1.70 -24.41 -11.90
C VAL A 141 -1.43 -25.78 -12.52
N ARG A 142 -2.40 -26.33 -13.28
CA ARG A 142 -2.22 -27.59 -13.99
C ARG A 142 -1.12 -27.50 -15.04
N GLY A 143 -1.08 -26.40 -15.80
CA GLY A 143 -0.05 -26.15 -16.82
C GLY A 143 1.34 -26.09 -16.21
N LEU A 144 1.51 -25.35 -15.11
CA LEU A 144 2.78 -25.25 -14.38
C LEU A 144 3.20 -26.59 -13.76
N GLY A 145 2.25 -27.34 -13.18
CA GLY A 145 2.51 -28.65 -12.60
C GLY A 145 2.83 -29.75 -13.63
N ALA A 146 2.39 -29.57 -14.88
CA ALA A 146 2.63 -30.50 -15.98
C ALA A 146 3.94 -30.23 -16.74
N LEU A 147 4.65 -29.15 -16.44
CA LEU A 147 5.96 -28.87 -17.05
C LEU A 147 6.94 -30.00 -16.71
N ASP A 148 7.70 -30.46 -17.70
CA ASP A 148 8.85 -31.33 -17.47
C ASP A 148 10.04 -30.53 -16.91
N GLU A 149 11.02 -31.23 -16.34
CA GLU A 149 12.18 -30.60 -15.70
C GLU A 149 12.93 -29.62 -16.64
N PRO A 150 13.17 -29.95 -17.93
CA PRO A 150 13.81 -29.02 -18.86
C PRO A 150 13.00 -27.74 -19.09
N SER A 151 11.66 -27.84 -19.20
CA SER A 151 10.83 -26.64 -19.38
C SER A 151 10.76 -25.79 -18.13
N ARG A 152 10.79 -26.41 -16.93
CA ARG A 152 10.88 -25.67 -15.66
C ARG A 152 12.21 -24.93 -15.54
N GLU A 153 13.32 -25.57 -15.88
CA GLU A 153 14.63 -24.95 -15.88
C GLU A 153 14.70 -23.78 -16.89
N ALA A 154 14.15 -23.96 -18.09
CA ALA A 154 14.07 -22.89 -19.09
C ALA A 154 13.21 -21.71 -18.62
N LEU A 155 12.07 -21.99 -17.98
CA LEU A 155 11.18 -20.96 -17.43
C LEU A 155 11.87 -20.17 -16.31
N THR A 156 12.45 -20.86 -15.33
CA THR A 156 13.16 -20.25 -14.20
C THR A 156 14.39 -19.47 -14.64
N GLY A 157 15.14 -19.99 -15.62
CA GLY A 157 16.27 -19.29 -16.24
C GLY A 157 15.84 -17.98 -16.92
N ARG A 158 14.72 -18.00 -17.66
CA ARG A 158 14.15 -16.78 -18.26
C ARG A 158 13.70 -15.77 -17.22
N LEU A 159 12.97 -16.21 -16.20
CA LEU A 159 12.52 -15.34 -15.11
C LEU A 159 13.70 -14.66 -14.42
N ARG A 160 14.77 -15.42 -14.10
CA ARG A 160 16.00 -14.87 -13.53
C ARG A 160 16.67 -13.85 -14.45
N SER A 161 16.76 -14.14 -15.75
CA SER A 161 17.38 -13.21 -16.71
C SER A 161 16.62 -11.89 -16.88
N SER A 162 15.31 -11.89 -16.63
CA SER A 162 14.46 -10.70 -16.70
C SER A 162 14.30 -9.95 -15.38
N ASP A 163 14.78 -10.50 -14.26
CA ASP A 163 14.61 -9.89 -12.95
C ASP A 163 15.82 -9.00 -12.60
N PRO A 164 15.67 -7.67 -12.57
CA PRO A 164 16.76 -6.76 -12.19
C PRO A 164 17.15 -6.87 -10.70
N PHE A 165 16.35 -7.58 -9.90
CA PHE A 165 16.56 -7.73 -8.46
C PHE A 165 17.21 -9.07 -8.06
N ASP A 166 17.55 -9.92 -9.03
CA ASP A 166 18.22 -11.21 -8.84
C ASP A 166 17.58 -12.09 -7.74
N ARG A 167 16.24 -12.15 -7.72
CA ARG A 167 15.51 -12.95 -6.75
C ARG A 167 15.70 -14.45 -7.05
N PRO A 168 15.62 -15.31 -6.02
CA PRO A 168 15.65 -16.76 -6.22
C PRO A 168 14.35 -17.21 -6.93
N HIS A 169 14.48 -17.60 -8.20
CA HIS A 169 13.42 -18.20 -9.02
C HIS A 169 13.62 -19.72 -9.08
N ASP A 170 13.68 -20.38 -7.92
CA ASP A 170 13.87 -21.82 -7.82
C ASP A 170 12.53 -22.58 -7.79
N GLN A 171 12.57 -23.89 -7.54
CA GLN A 171 11.34 -24.70 -7.42
C GLN A 171 10.44 -24.20 -6.29
N THR A 172 11.01 -23.70 -5.19
CA THR A 172 10.26 -23.12 -4.07
C THR A 172 9.44 -21.92 -4.50
N TYR A 173 9.99 -21.08 -5.36
CA TYR A 173 9.28 -19.95 -5.97
C TYR A 173 8.09 -20.41 -6.82
N LEU A 174 8.29 -21.39 -7.72
CA LEU A 174 7.20 -21.90 -8.56
C LEU A 174 6.09 -22.56 -7.73
N ASP A 175 6.45 -23.30 -6.67
CA ASP A 175 5.49 -23.90 -5.75
C ASP A 175 4.69 -22.83 -5.00
N ALA A 176 5.34 -21.74 -4.59
CA ALA A 176 4.67 -20.61 -3.94
C ALA A 176 3.67 -19.93 -4.89
N VAL A 177 4.06 -19.70 -6.15
CA VAL A 177 3.17 -19.15 -7.19
C VAL A 177 1.96 -20.07 -7.40
N CYS A 178 2.18 -21.38 -7.53
CA CYS A 178 1.07 -22.33 -7.68
C CYS A 178 0.08 -22.25 -6.51
N ARG A 179 0.56 -22.21 -5.26
CA ARG A 179 -0.30 -22.08 -4.06
C ARG A 179 -1.06 -20.76 -3.99
N GLU A 180 -0.50 -19.67 -4.48
CA GLU A 180 -1.21 -18.38 -4.56
C GLU A 180 -2.31 -18.43 -5.61
N VAL A 181 -2.03 -18.99 -6.79
CA VAL A 181 -3.02 -19.14 -7.86
C VAL A 181 -4.15 -20.09 -7.46
N GLU A 182 -3.85 -21.19 -6.76
CA GLU A 182 -4.86 -22.08 -6.17
C GLU A 182 -5.76 -21.35 -5.17
N ARG A 183 -5.19 -20.48 -4.34
CA ARG A 183 -5.97 -19.66 -3.40
C ARG A 183 -6.91 -18.69 -4.11
N ILE A 184 -6.47 -18.08 -5.21
CA ILE A 184 -7.33 -17.22 -6.04
C ILE A 184 -8.49 -18.04 -6.61
N ALA A 185 -8.21 -19.24 -7.15
CA ALA A 185 -9.26 -20.12 -7.67
C ALA A 185 -10.28 -20.51 -6.60
N ALA A 186 -9.82 -20.83 -5.39
CA ALA A 186 -10.67 -21.20 -4.26
C ALA A 186 -11.53 -20.01 -3.79
N ALA A 187 -10.94 -18.81 -3.70
CA ALA A 187 -11.66 -17.59 -3.32
C ALA A 187 -12.75 -17.24 -4.36
N ALA A 188 -12.41 -17.31 -5.65
CA ALA A 188 -13.37 -17.07 -6.73
C ALA A 188 -14.52 -18.09 -6.73
N SER A 189 -14.23 -19.36 -6.44
CA SER A 189 -15.26 -20.42 -6.33
C SER A 189 -16.16 -20.20 -5.11
N ALA A 190 -15.60 -19.83 -3.96
CA ALA A 190 -16.38 -19.58 -2.74
C ALA A 190 -17.38 -18.43 -2.90
N LEU A 191 -17.04 -17.42 -3.71
CA LEU A 191 -17.96 -16.33 -4.05
C LEU A 191 -19.14 -16.79 -4.92
N LEU A 192 -19.01 -17.89 -5.67
CA LEU A 192 -20.09 -18.47 -6.47
C LEU A 192 -21.02 -19.37 -5.65
N ASP A 193 -20.47 -20.07 -4.65
CA ASP A 193 -21.22 -21.03 -3.82
C ASP A 193 -21.99 -20.39 -2.65
N THR A 194 -21.87 -19.08 -2.44
CA THR A 194 -22.53 -18.38 -1.33
C THR A 194 -24.00 -18.08 -1.68
N PRO A 195 -25.01 -18.74 -1.05
CA PRO A 195 -26.41 -18.44 -1.32
C PRO A 195 -26.81 -17.05 -0.80
N PRO A 196 -27.76 -16.34 -1.44
CA PRO A 196 -28.25 -15.07 -0.94
C PRO A 196 -29.01 -15.28 0.38
N ALA A 197 -28.42 -14.85 1.49
CA ALA A 197 -29.00 -15.01 2.81
C ALA A 197 -30.18 -14.05 3.02
N VAL A 198 -31.39 -14.60 3.21
CA VAL A 198 -32.51 -13.92 3.89
C VAL A 198 -32.16 -13.85 5.37
N GLN A 199 -31.87 -12.66 5.91
CA GLN A 199 -31.51 -12.50 7.32
C GLN A 199 -32.68 -12.01 8.18
N PRO A 200 -32.98 -12.66 9.32
CA PRO A 200 -33.62 -12.01 10.45
C PRO A 200 -32.58 -11.22 11.26
N ILE A 201 -32.95 -9.98 11.55
CA ILE A 201 -32.39 -9.01 12.50
C ILE A 201 -31.71 -9.58 13.75
N SER A 202 -30.55 -8.96 14.08
CA SER A 202 -29.85 -8.81 15.39
C SER A 202 -28.48 -9.52 15.57
N PRO A 203 -27.57 -8.91 16.36
CA PRO A 203 -26.24 -8.52 15.87
C PRO A 203 -25.10 -9.36 16.45
N SER A 204 -24.00 -9.46 15.69
CA SER A 204 -22.60 -9.27 16.14
C SER A 204 -21.59 -10.15 15.37
N ALA A 205 -20.60 -9.45 14.78
CA ALA A 205 -19.22 -9.84 14.49
C ALA A 205 -18.85 -10.76 13.28
N ALA A 206 -18.38 -10.07 12.21
CA ALA A 206 -17.13 -10.26 11.44
C ALA A 206 -17.00 -11.52 10.52
N THR A 207 -16.63 -11.49 9.23
CA THR A 207 -15.49 -10.79 8.56
C THR A 207 -15.59 -10.93 7.00
N THR A 208 -15.47 -9.80 6.28
CA THR A 208 -14.90 -9.47 4.92
C THR A 208 -14.52 -10.57 3.90
N ALA A 209 -14.53 -10.41 2.55
CA ALA A 209 -14.82 -9.31 1.61
C ALA A 209 -14.69 -9.79 0.14
N ALA A 210 -15.46 -9.22 -0.80
CA ALA A 210 -15.01 -8.73 -2.12
C ALA A 210 -16.15 -8.00 -2.87
N ALA A 211 -16.06 -6.66 -2.84
CA ALA A 211 -16.55 -5.67 -3.83
C ALA A 211 -17.90 -5.91 -4.52
N ALA A 212 -18.98 -5.94 -3.74
CA ALA A 212 -20.23 -5.33 -4.19
C ALA A 212 -20.04 -3.80 -4.29
N PRO A 213 -20.80 -3.09 -5.14
CA PRO A 213 -20.80 -1.62 -5.15
C PRO A 213 -20.96 -1.12 -3.71
N PRO A 214 -20.22 -0.09 -3.28
CA PRO A 214 -20.27 0.39 -1.91
C PRO A 214 -21.73 0.67 -1.56
N HIS A 215 -22.31 -0.19 -0.73
CA HIS A 215 -23.60 0.12 -0.13
C HIS A 215 -23.36 1.40 0.67
N PRO A 216 -24.24 2.40 0.56
CA PRO A 216 -24.06 3.70 1.19
C PRO A 216 -24.06 3.63 2.71
N ASP A 217 -23.89 2.48 3.37
CA ASP A 217 -23.99 2.29 4.82
C ASP A 217 -22.82 1.55 5.50
N ASP A 218 -21.82 1.05 4.76
CA ASP A 218 -20.70 0.36 5.41
C ASP A 218 -19.80 1.32 6.21
N PRO A 219 -19.46 1.00 7.47
CA PRO A 219 -18.60 1.84 8.30
C PRO A 219 -17.17 1.82 7.73
N ILE A 220 -16.60 3.02 7.50
CA ILE A 220 -15.22 3.18 7.02
C ILE A 220 -14.29 2.37 7.91
N GLY A 221 -13.60 1.39 7.32
CA GLY A 221 -12.68 0.50 8.03
C GLY A 221 -11.57 1.29 8.72
N GLU A 222 -11.09 0.80 9.86
CA GLU A 222 -10.10 1.51 10.68
C GLU A 222 -8.80 1.82 9.92
N THR A 223 -8.37 0.94 9.02
CA THR A 223 -7.22 1.17 8.13
C THR A 223 -7.45 2.37 7.21
N ALA A 224 -8.64 2.47 6.59
CA ALA A 224 -9.00 3.59 5.76
C ALA A 224 -9.06 4.89 6.58
N ARG A 225 -9.61 4.85 7.80
CA ARG A 225 -9.61 6.02 8.70
C ARG A 225 -8.21 6.53 9.03
N ARG A 226 -7.29 5.63 9.35
CA ARG A 226 -5.91 6.00 9.64
C ARG A 226 -5.21 6.58 8.42
N LEU A 227 -5.44 6.00 7.24
CA LEU A 227 -4.88 6.52 6.00
C LEU A 227 -5.40 7.93 5.71
N VAL A 228 -6.73 8.13 5.74
CA VAL A 228 -7.37 9.43 5.50
C VAL A 228 -6.81 10.50 6.43
N ARG A 229 -6.69 10.22 7.74
CA ARG A 229 -6.10 11.18 8.69
C ARG A 229 -4.65 11.51 8.36
N ARG A 230 -3.82 10.50 8.05
CA ARG A 230 -2.41 10.75 7.71
C ARG A 230 -2.25 11.54 6.42
N ILE A 231 -3.08 11.27 5.42
CA ILE A 231 -3.05 12.02 4.16
C ILE A 231 -3.50 13.46 4.42
N ALA A 232 -4.53 13.67 5.25
CA ALA A 232 -4.94 15.01 5.67
C ALA A 232 -3.81 15.75 6.38
N ASP A 233 -3.20 15.15 7.41
CA ASP A 233 -2.09 15.75 8.15
C ASP A 233 -0.90 16.10 7.23
N ALA A 234 -0.56 15.20 6.30
CA ALA A 234 0.50 15.43 5.32
C ALA A 234 0.15 16.55 4.33
N TYR A 235 -1.12 16.62 3.91
CA TYR A 235 -1.61 17.66 3.02
C TYR A 235 -1.48 19.04 3.68
N GLU A 236 -1.93 19.17 4.93
CA GLU A 236 -1.84 20.43 5.67
C GLU A 236 -0.39 20.83 5.95
N ALA A 237 0.48 19.87 6.28
CA ALA A 237 1.89 20.13 6.53
C ALA A 237 2.66 20.54 5.26
N CYS A 238 2.32 19.98 4.10
CA CYS A 238 3.00 20.28 2.84
C CYS A 238 2.49 21.55 2.18
N PHE A 239 1.20 21.87 2.29
CA PHE A 239 0.59 22.96 1.54
C PHE A 239 0.16 24.15 2.39
N GLU A 240 0.29 24.06 3.71
CA GLU A 240 -0.18 25.09 4.66
C GLU A 240 -1.67 25.45 4.46
N THR A 241 -2.44 24.56 3.84
CA THR A 241 -3.88 24.70 3.57
C THR A 241 -4.64 23.56 4.23
N LYS A 242 -5.87 23.82 4.67
CA LYS A 242 -6.69 22.82 5.33
C LYS A 242 -7.19 21.76 4.34
N ALA A 243 -7.29 20.52 4.82
CA ALA A 243 -7.86 19.40 4.07
C ALA A 243 -9.40 19.50 4.00
N GLU A 244 -9.91 20.47 3.26
CA GLU A 244 -11.36 20.75 3.15
C GLU A 244 -12.05 19.82 2.14
N THR A 245 -13.29 19.41 2.44
CA THR A 245 -14.08 18.48 1.59
C THR A 245 -15.20 19.15 0.82
N GLY A 246 -15.14 20.48 0.67
CA GLY A 246 -16.14 21.24 -0.07
C GLY A 246 -16.02 21.07 -1.59
N ALA A 247 -17.07 21.44 -2.31
CA ALA A 247 -17.01 21.57 -3.76
C ALA A 247 -15.95 22.63 -4.14
N GLY A 248 -15.00 22.26 -5.00
CA GLY A 248 -13.91 23.13 -5.44
C GLY A 248 -12.60 22.95 -4.68
N TYR A 249 -12.56 22.10 -3.65
CA TYR A 249 -11.31 21.78 -2.95
C TYR A 249 -10.65 20.53 -3.54
N PRO A 250 -9.32 20.55 -3.74
CA PRO A 250 -8.59 19.48 -4.42
C PRO A 250 -8.38 18.23 -3.56
N PHE A 251 -8.62 18.31 -2.25
CA PHE A 251 -8.29 17.26 -1.30
C PHE A 251 -9.09 15.97 -1.53
N ILE A 252 -10.40 16.05 -1.78
CA ILE A 252 -11.24 14.86 -2.03
C ILE A 252 -10.86 14.12 -3.32
N PRO A 253 -10.70 14.79 -4.49
CA PRO A 253 -10.18 14.13 -5.69
C PRO A 253 -8.83 13.45 -5.47
N VAL A 254 -7.89 14.13 -4.80
CA VAL A 254 -6.58 13.60 -4.46
C VAL A 254 -6.70 12.36 -3.57
N LEU A 255 -7.52 12.42 -2.53
CA LEU A 255 -7.73 11.32 -1.60
C LEU A 255 -8.32 10.07 -2.30
N ARG A 256 -9.25 10.26 -3.23
CA ARG A 256 -9.83 9.16 -4.02
C ARG A 256 -8.80 8.50 -4.93
N LEU A 257 -7.98 9.30 -5.60
CA LEU A 257 -6.91 8.80 -6.47
C LEU A 257 -5.88 7.97 -5.68
N ILE A 258 -5.51 8.44 -4.48
CA ILE A 258 -4.61 7.70 -3.59
C ILE A 258 -5.24 6.39 -3.10
N ALA A 259 -6.53 6.41 -2.75
CA ALA A 259 -7.22 5.23 -2.26
C ALA A 259 -7.42 4.17 -3.34
N GLU A 260 -7.67 4.59 -4.58
CA GLU A 260 -7.75 3.71 -5.75
C GLU A 260 -6.42 2.98 -5.98
N ASP A 261 -5.29 3.71 -6.05
CA ASP A 261 -3.96 3.09 -6.20
C ASP A 261 -3.59 2.19 -5.00
N ALA A 262 -3.97 2.61 -3.79
CA ALA A 262 -3.71 1.83 -2.58
C ALA A 262 -4.59 0.57 -2.44
N GLY A 263 -5.66 0.44 -3.25
CA GLY A 263 -6.65 -0.63 -3.16
C GLY A 263 -7.54 -0.54 -1.92
N ILE A 264 -7.81 0.68 -1.43
CA ILE A 264 -8.57 0.94 -0.21
C ILE A 264 -9.95 1.50 -0.59
N ALA A 265 -11.00 0.82 -0.17
CA ALA A 265 -12.36 1.30 -0.38
C ALA A 265 -12.65 2.54 0.48
N LEU A 266 -12.96 3.65 -0.16
CA LEU A 266 -13.51 4.86 0.46
C LEU A 266 -15.01 4.98 0.13
N PRO A 267 -15.82 5.58 1.01
CA PRO A 267 -17.21 5.91 0.68
C PRO A 267 -17.27 6.90 -0.48
N ALA A 268 -18.28 6.75 -1.33
CA ALA A 268 -18.56 7.70 -2.41
C ALA A 268 -19.09 9.06 -1.88
N GLU A 269 -19.61 9.08 -0.67
CA GLU A 269 -20.22 10.26 -0.04
C GLU A 269 -19.19 11.10 0.72
N ASP A 270 -19.05 12.35 0.30
CA ASP A 270 -18.09 13.30 0.89
C ASP A 270 -18.40 13.62 2.36
N THR A 271 -19.67 13.57 2.76
CA THR A 271 -20.11 13.77 4.14
C THR A 271 -19.55 12.71 5.10
N ARG A 272 -19.39 11.46 4.63
CA ARG A 272 -18.80 10.37 5.41
C ARG A 272 -17.28 10.50 5.52
N LEU A 273 -16.63 10.97 4.46
CA LEU A 273 -15.20 11.28 4.48
C LEU A 273 -14.90 12.43 5.44
N HIS A 274 -15.73 13.47 5.44
CA HIS A 274 -15.62 14.60 6.37
C HIS A 274 -15.73 14.16 7.85
N ALA A 275 -16.58 13.19 8.16
CA ALA A 275 -16.71 12.66 9.51
C ALA A 275 -15.46 11.92 10.04
N VAL A 276 -14.54 11.54 9.16
CA VAL A 276 -13.28 10.84 9.50
C VAL A 276 -12.09 11.79 9.57
N LEU A 277 -12.21 12.97 8.96
CA LEU A 277 -11.17 13.97 9.02
C LEU A 277 -10.87 14.40 10.46
N PRO A 278 -9.61 14.79 10.71
CA PRO A 278 -9.22 15.37 11.99
C PRO A 278 -10.17 16.50 12.38
N THR A 279 -10.42 16.64 13.69
CA THR A 279 -11.41 17.60 14.21
C THR A 279 -11.09 19.05 13.85
N HIS A 280 -9.83 19.36 13.52
CA HIS A 280 -9.39 20.70 13.08
C HIS A 280 -9.69 21.00 11.60
N CYS A 281 -9.97 19.97 10.79
CA CYS A 281 -10.34 20.09 9.38
C CYS A 281 -11.86 20.26 9.19
N ARG A 282 -12.67 20.09 10.24
CA ARG A 282 -14.12 20.24 10.19
C ARG A 282 -14.48 21.71 10.36
N ILE A 283 -14.86 22.37 9.27
CA ILE A 283 -15.36 23.75 9.27
C ILE A 283 -16.86 23.72 9.01
#